data_AF-A0A0F7LV53-F1
#
_entry.id   AF-A0A0F7LV53-F1
#
_cell.length_a   1.000
_cell.length_b   1.000
_cell.length_c   1.000
_cell.angle_alpha   90.00
_cell.angle_beta   90.00
_cell.angle_gamma   90.00
#
_symmetry.space_group_name_H-M   'P 1'
#
loop_
_entity.id
_entity.type
_entity.pdbx_description
1 polymer ?
#
loop_
_entity_poly.entity_id
_entity_poly.type
_entity_poly.pdbx_seq_one_letter_code
_entity_poly.pdbx_strand_id
1 'polypeptide(L)'
;MNGKASFGEKAARRLEQDYRMPDGYLDADTNTHQLGNPLQVTLTPKQKVLLELFDELPDSDADDLIKNLEDKKRHYDNLLEELLHKKRQKKA
;
A
#
# COMPACT_ATOMS: atom_id res chain seq x y z
N MET A 1 -33.74 -16.18 -2.66
CA MET A 1 -33.15 -15.36 -3.73
C MET A 1 -31.79 -15.95 -4.07
N ASN A 2 -31.58 -16.49 -5.28
CA ASN A 2 -30.31 -17.09 -5.71
C ASN A 2 -29.72 -16.24 -6.86
N GLY A 3 -28.63 -15.52 -6.61
CA GLY A 3 -27.92 -14.69 -7.60
C GLY A 3 -27.04 -15.50 -8.54
N LYS A 4 -27.64 -16.31 -9.42
CA LYS A 4 -26.91 -17.09 -10.45
C LYS A 4 -26.89 -16.43 -11.84
N ALA A 5 -27.31 -15.17 -11.95
CA ALA A 5 -27.21 -14.44 -13.20
C ALA A 5 -25.94 -13.58 -13.17
N SER A 6 -24.92 -13.98 -13.94
CA SER A 6 -23.84 -13.06 -14.31
C SER A 6 -24.49 -11.92 -15.11
N PHE A 7 -24.49 -10.71 -14.56
CA PHE A 7 -25.00 -9.54 -15.28
C PHE A 7 -23.98 -9.21 -16.38
N GLY A 8 -24.46 -8.98 -17.61
CA GLY A 8 -23.57 -8.68 -18.73
C GLY A 8 -22.75 -7.41 -18.48
N GLU A 9 -21.56 -7.34 -19.07
CA GLU A 9 -20.56 -6.27 -18.90
C GLU A 9 -21.17 -4.85 -18.91
N LYS A 10 -22.10 -4.56 -19.82
CA LYS A 10 -22.75 -3.24 -19.90
C LYS A 10 -23.61 -2.88 -18.66
N ALA A 11 -24.19 -3.88 -18.01
CA ALA A 11 -24.93 -3.68 -16.76
C ALA A 11 -23.96 -3.52 -15.57
N ALA A 12 -22.83 -4.23 -15.58
CA ALA A 12 -21.74 -4.06 -14.62
C ALA A 12 -21.24 -2.61 -14.63
N ARG A 13 -20.85 -2.11 -15.80
CA ARG A 13 -20.31 -0.75 -15.96
C ARG A 13 -21.28 0.35 -15.52
N ARG A 14 -22.58 0.17 -15.77
CA ARG A 14 -23.61 1.12 -15.31
C ARG A 14 -23.70 1.17 -13.80
N LEU A 15 -23.70 0.01 -13.14
CA LEU A 15 -23.72 -0.05 -11.68
C LEU A 15 -22.44 0.53 -11.08
N GLU A 16 -21.28 0.27 -11.68
CA GLU A 16 -20.01 0.87 -11.24
C GLU A 16 -20.08 2.41 -11.30
N GLN A 17 -20.60 2.95 -12.40
CA GLN A 17 -20.76 4.40 -12.55
C GLN A 17 -21.78 5.00 -11.57
N ASP A 18 -22.95 4.38 -11.42
CA ASP A 18 -24.04 4.87 -10.56
C ASP A 18 -23.63 4.88 -9.08
N TYR A 19 -22.86 3.87 -8.66
CA TYR A 19 -22.40 3.72 -7.27
C TYR A 19 -20.98 4.25 -7.03
N ARG A 20 -20.35 4.89 -8.04
CA ARG A 20 -18.95 5.35 -7.99
C ARG A 20 -17.96 4.26 -7.58
N MET A 21 -18.21 3.02 -8.01
CA MET A 21 -17.25 1.94 -7.86
C MET A 21 -16.15 2.08 -8.91
N PRO A 22 -14.94 1.56 -8.64
CA PRO A 22 -13.88 1.50 -9.64
C PRO A 22 -14.32 0.70 -10.88
N ASP A 23 -13.76 1.07 -12.03
CA ASP A 23 -13.98 0.38 -13.29
C ASP A 23 -13.52 -1.10 -13.18
N GLY A 24 -14.39 -2.05 -13.51
CA GLY A 24 -14.12 -3.49 -13.39
C GLY A 24 -14.20 -4.07 -11.96
N TYR A 25 -14.71 -3.30 -10.99
CA TYR A 25 -14.97 -3.78 -9.63
C TYR A 25 -15.99 -4.93 -9.58
N LEU A 26 -16.97 -4.92 -10.47
CA LEU A 26 -18.02 -5.93 -10.56
C LEU A 26 -17.68 -7.08 -11.53
N ASP A 27 -16.55 -6.98 -12.24
CA ASP A 27 -16.05 -8.00 -13.16
C ASP A 27 -15.31 -9.13 -12.44
N ALA A 28 -15.02 -8.97 -11.14
CA ALA A 28 -14.41 -10.02 -10.34
C ALA A 28 -15.38 -11.19 -10.15
N ASP A 29 -14.93 -12.37 -10.57
CA ASP A 29 -15.57 -13.62 -10.23
C ASP A 29 -15.61 -13.74 -8.70
N THR A 30 -16.78 -14.09 -8.15
CA THR A 30 -17.01 -14.11 -6.69
C THR A 30 -16.13 -15.10 -5.90
N ASN A 31 -15.24 -15.83 -6.59
CA ASN A 31 -14.18 -16.66 -5.99
C ASN A 31 -12.81 -15.97 -5.91
N THR A 32 -12.62 -14.84 -6.58
CA THR A 32 -11.42 -14.01 -6.48
C THR A 32 -11.71 -12.83 -5.56
N HIS A 33 -11.76 -13.10 -4.25
CA HIS A 33 -11.56 -12.09 -3.20
C HIS A 33 -10.08 -11.63 -3.18
N GLN A 34 -9.56 -11.23 -4.33
CA GLN A 34 -8.24 -10.59 -4.49
C GLN A 34 -8.34 -9.45 -5.51
N LEU A 35 -9.44 -8.69 -5.47
CA LEU A 35 -9.35 -7.28 -5.81
C LEU A 35 -8.56 -6.63 -4.67
N GLY A 36 -7.26 -6.42 -4.92
CA GLY A 36 -6.36 -5.73 -4.04
C GLY A 36 -6.95 -4.37 -3.67
N ASN A 37 -7.58 -4.31 -2.51
CA ASN A 37 -7.82 -3.06 -1.83
C ASN A 37 -6.42 -2.47 -1.60
N PRO A 38 -6.05 -1.30 -2.14
CA PRO A 38 -4.74 -0.70 -1.87
C PRO A 38 -4.53 -0.38 -0.37
N LEU A 39 -5.54 -0.62 0.47
CA LEU A 39 -5.56 -0.37 1.91
C LEU A 39 -5.47 -1.63 2.79
N GLN A 40 -5.45 -2.85 2.22
CA GLN A 40 -5.13 -4.03 3.04
C GLN A 40 -3.62 -4.26 3.11
N VAL A 41 -2.88 -3.20 3.45
CA VAL A 41 -1.54 -3.35 3.99
C VAL A 41 -1.74 -4.02 5.36
N THR A 42 -1.48 -5.32 5.44
CA THR A 42 -1.41 -6.01 6.72
C THR A 42 -0.20 -5.46 7.47
N LEU A 43 -0.43 -4.39 8.21
CA LEU A 43 0.60 -3.73 9.01
C LEU A 43 1.18 -4.74 9.99
N THR A 44 2.50 -4.86 9.97
CA THR A 44 3.23 -5.63 10.99
C THR A 44 2.92 -5.07 12.38
N PRO A 45 3.02 -5.86 13.45
CA PRO A 45 2.77 -5.38 14.81
C PRO A 45 3.56 -4.11 15.14
N LYS A 46 4.80 -3.99 14.65
CA LYS A 46 5.63 -2.79 14.83
C LYS A 46 5.09 -1.56 14.10
N GLN A 47 4.56 -1.71 12.90
CA GLN A 47 3.97 -0.61 12.15
C GLN A 47 2.67 -0.11 12.78
N LYS A 48 1.88 -1.01 13.38
CA LYS A 48 0.67 -0.62 14.13
C LYS A 48 1.01 0.23 15.34
N VAL A 49 1.98 -0.21 16.15
CA VAL A 49 2.46 0.56 17.31
C VAL A 49 3.03 1.90 16.87
N LEU A 50 3.77 1.95 15.76
CA LEU A 50 4.29 3.21 15.23
C LEU A 50 3.16 4.19 14.90
N LEU A 51 2.10 3.73 14.22
CA LEU A 51 0.95 4.57 13.88
C LEU A 51 0.17 5.02 15.11
N GLU A 52 -0.06 4.12 16.07
CA GLU A 52 -0.73 4.47 17.33
C GLU A 52 0.03 5.55 18.10
N LEU A 53 1.35 5.39 18.24
CA LEU A 53 2.20 6.41 18.87
C LEU A 53 2.25 7.71 18.06
N PHE A 54 2.21 7.62 16.73
CA PHE A 54 2.26 8.79 15.86
C PHE A 54 0.98 9.62 15.94
N ASP A 55 -0.19 8.96 15.98
CA ASP A 55 -1.49 9.62 16.09
C ASP A 55 -1.69 10.33 17.45
N GLU A 56 -0.96 9.90 18.49
CA GLU A 56 -0.94 10.55 19.81
C GLU A 56 0.01 11.78 19.89
N LEU A 57 0.91 11.95 18.91
CA LEU A 57 1.85 13.07 18.90
C LEU A 57 1.21 14.36 18.39
N PRO A 58 1.66 15.53 18.89
CA PRO A 58 1.36 16.81 18.25
C PRO A 58 1.90 16.87 16.82
N ASP A 59 1.21 17.61 15.94
CA ASP A 59 1.61 17.77 14.54
C ASP A 59 3.09 18.20 14.38
N SER A 60 3.60 19.06 15.27
CA SER A 60 5.00 19.51 15.26
C SER A 60 5.99 18.34 15.43
N ASP A 61 5.68 17.44 16.35
CA ASP A 61 6.58 16.34 16.72
C ASP A 61 6.46 15.21 15.69
N ALA A 62 5.26 15.04 15.14
CA ALA A 62 4.98 14.13 14.04
C ALA A 62 5.80 14.50 12.79
N ASP A 63 5.80 15.77 12.39
CA ASP A 63 6.60 16.26 11.26
C ASP A 63 8.10 16.06 11.46
N ASP A 64 8.61 16.35 12.65
CA ASP A 64 10.02 16.13 12.99
C ASP A 64 10.40 14.64 12.96
N LEU A 65 9.50 13.75 13.42
CA LEU A 65 9.72 12.32 13.37
C LEU A 65 9.78 11.80 11.93
N ILE A 66 8.85 12.24 11.07
CA ILE A 66 8.84 11.87 9.65
C ILE A 66 10.16 12.29 8.99
N LYS A 67 10.59 13.54 9.22
CA LYS A 67 11.87 14.03 8.68
C LYS A 67 13.06 13.18 9.15
N ASN A 68 13.10 12.81 10.43
CA ASN A 68 14.17 11.96 10.96
C ASN A 68 14.20 10.58 10.30
N LEU A 69 13.03 9.98 10.10
CA LEU A 69 12.89 8.69 9.43
C LEU A 69 13.35 8.76 7.96
N GLU A 70 13.01 9.83 7.25
CA GLU A 70 13.47 10.05 5.88
C GLU A 70 14.99 10.24 5.80
N ASP A 71 15.59 11.02 6.69
CA ASP A 71 17.03 11.22 6.76
C ASP A 71 17.77 9.89 7.02
N LYS A 72 17.26 9.09 7.96
CA LYS A 72 17.82 7.75 8.23
C LYS A 72 17.71 6.85 7.02
N LYS A 73 16.55 6.83 6.35
CA LYS A 73 16.35 6.01 5.14
C LYS A 73 17.37 6.39 4.06
N ARG A 74 17.51 7.69 3.75
CA ARG A 74 18.50 8.18 2.79
C ARG A 74 19.92 7.78 3.17
N HIS A 75 20.28 7.92 4.44
CA HIS A 75 21.60 7.54 4.92
C HIS A 75 21.89 6.04 4.73
N TYR A 76 20.95 5.15 5.05
CA TYR A 76 21.13 3.71 4.85
C TYR A 76 21.14 3.31 3.39
N ASP A 77 20.31 3.93 2.54
CA ASP A 77 20.31 3.70 1.09
C ASP A 77 21.68 4.05 0.50
N ASN A 78 22.24 5.21 0.86
CA ASN A 78 23.57 5.63 0.44
C ASN A 78 24.66 4.67 0.94
N LEU A 79 24.60 4.26 2.21
CA LEU A 79 25.56 3.32 2.80
C LEU A 79 25.51 1.95 2.10
N LEU A 80 24.31 1.47 1.78
CA LEU A 80 24.12 0.21 1.07
C LEU A 80 24.71 0.28 -0.34
N GLU A 81 24.48 1.37 -1.06
CA GLU A 81 25.08 1.63 -2.37
C GLU A 81 26.62 1.62 -2.30
N GLU A 82 27.21 2.30 -1.31
CA GLU A 82 28.67 2.28 -1.12
C GLU A 82 29.22 0.87 -0.87
N LEU A 83 28.54 0.08 -0.04
CA LEU A 83 28.96 -1.30 0.25
C LEU A 83 28.84 -2.21 -0.98
N LEU A 84 27.78 -2.06 -1.77
CA LEU A 84 27.60 -2.78 -3.03
C LEU A 84 28.69 -2.40 -4.04
N HIS A 85 29.02 -1.11 -4.15
CA HIS A 85 30.10 -0.63 -5.01
C HIS A 85 31.46 -1.22 -4.59
N LYS A 86 31.80 -1.17 -3.30
CA LYS A 86 33.04 -1.75 -2.76
C LYS A 86 33.13 -3.26 -2.98
N LYS A 87 32.02 -4.00 -2.87
CA LYS A 87 31.98 -5.44 -3.13
C LYS A 87 32.18 -5.78 -4.61
N ARG A 88 31.67 -4.95 -5.53
CA ARG A 88 31.91 -5.09 -6.98
C ARG A 88 33.37 -4.81 -7.34
N GLN A 89 33.98 -3.77 -6.76
CA GLN A 89 35.38 -3.43 -7.02
C GLN A 89 36.38 -4.45 -6.46
N LYS A 90 36.07 -5.14 -5.36
CA LYS A 90 36.91 -6.22 -4.81
C LYS A 90 36.86 -7.54 -5.57
N LYS A 91 36.00 -7.67 -6.59
CA LYS A 91 35.87 -8.88 -7.42
C LYS A 91 36.54 -8.74 -8.80
N ALA A 92 37.21 -7.62 -9.07
CA ALA A 92 37.96 -7.35 -10.29
C ALA A 92 39.47 -7.48 -10.04
#